data_AF-A0A960B4A5-F1
#
_entry.id   AF-A0A960B4A5-F1
#
_cell.length_a   1.000
_cell.length_b   1.000
_cell.length_c   1.000
_cell.angle_alpha   90.00
_cell.angle_beta   90.00
_cell.angle_gamma   90.00
#
_symmetry.space_group_name_H-M   'P 1'
#
loop_
_entity.id
_entity.type
_entity.pdbx_description
1 polymer ?
#
loop_
_entity_poly.entity_id
_entity_poly.type
_entity_poly.pdbx_seq_one_letter_code
_entity_poly.pdbx_strand_id
1 'polypeptide(L)'
;MADLVRAEAEALGCYIGDYLGWLVASQVGIAMDPPVGEVTDHPEPSPAFDGRMRYPAMVPRPAADLVIELADARGVTMGDVVTELACARFGVPFTARVKKKSLEASTARSARQGAA
;
A
#
# COMPACT_ATOMS: atom_id res chain seq x y z
N MET A 1 8.56 8.67 -4.73
CA MET A 1 7.15 8.31 -4.42
C MET A 1 6.68 9.07 -3.20
N ALA A 2 7.28 8.90 -2.01
CA ALA A 2 6.82 9.57 -0.79
C ALA A 2 6.69 11.10 -0.93
N ASP A 3 7.62 11.75 -1.63
CA ASP A 3 7.56 13.19 -1.88
C ASP A 3 6.39 13.61 -2.79
N LEU A 4 5.96 12.74 -3.70
CA LEU A 4 4.80 12.99 -4.57
C LEU A 4 3.50 12.87 -3.79
N VAL A 5 3.39 11.86 -2.93
CA VAL A 5 2.27 11.70 -1.99
C VAL A 5 2.19 12.90 -1.05
N ARG A 6 3.34 13.33 -0.52
CA ARG A 6 3.43 14.52 0.33
C ARG A 6 2.94 15.77 -0.40
N ALA A 7 3.40 15.99 -1.63
CA ALA A 7 2.99 17.15 -2.43
C ALA A 7 1.48 17.19 -2.70
N GLU A 8 0.84 16.05 -3.00
CA GLU A 8 -0.62 16.01 -3.19
C GLU A 8 -1.37 16.20 -1.86
N ALA A 9 -0.89 15.63 -0.76
CA ALA A 9 -1.47 15.85 0.57
C ALA A 9 -1.40 17.33 0.98
N GLU A 10 -0.24 17.98 0.77
CA GLU A 10 -0.04 19.42 1.00
C GLU A 10 -0.97 20.27 0.14
N ALA A 11 -1.17 19.90 -1.13
CA ALA A 11 -2.09 20.61 -2.03
C ALA A 11 -3.56 20.53 -1.59
N LEU A 12 -3.96 19.43 -0.93
CA LEU A 12 -5.29 19.28 -0.31
C LEU A 12 -5.37 19.87 1.11
N GLY A 13 -4.22 20.29 1.66
CA GLY A 13 -4.09 20.77 3.03
C GLY A 13 -4.31 19.67 4.07
N CYS A 14 -4.12 18.39 3.73
CA CYS A 14 -4.37 17.26 4.62
C CYS A 14 -3.07 16.56 5.05
N TYR A 15 -3.18 15.65 6.03
CA TYR A 15 -2.04 14.83 6.44
C TYR A 15 -1.74 13.72 5.42
N ILE A 16 -0.46 13.37 5.26
CA ILE A 16 -0.01 12.35 4.28
C ILE A 16 -0.68 10.98 4.51
N GLY A 17 -0.93 10.63 5.77
CA GLY A 17 -1.62 9.40 6.15
C GLY A 17 -3.08 9.36 5.69
N ASP A 18 -3.79 10.50 5.74
CA ASP A 18 -5.18 10.59 5.29
C ASP A 18 -5.25 10.49 3.77
N TYR A 19 -4.35 11.20 3.09
CA TYR A 19 -4.23 11.10 1.64
C TYR A 19 -3.96 9.65 1.21
N LEU A 20 -3.06 8.94 1.88
CA LEU A 20 -2.82 7.52 1.61
C LEU A 20 -4.06 6.65 1.87
N GLY A 21 -4.80 6.93 2.95
CA GLY A 21 -6.05 6.24 3.26
C GLY A 21 -7.10 6.38 2.16
N TRP A 22 -7.33 7.61 1.73
CA TRP A 22 -8.23 7.96 0.64
C TRP A 22 -7.78 7.41 -0.72
N LEU A 23 -6.49 7.52 -1.03
CA LEU A 23 -5.92 7.01 -2.28
C LEU A 23 -6.10 5.50 -2.39
N VAL A 24 -5.80 4.76 -1.32
CA VAL A 24 -6.00 3.31 -1.27
C VAL A 24 -7.48 2.98 -1.49
N ALA A 25 -8.39 3.60 -0.72
CA ALA A 25 -9.82 3.37 -0.85
C ALA A 25 -10.32 3.60 -2.29
N SER A 26 -9.94 4.73 -2.88
CA SER A 26 -10.30 5.10 -4.25
C SER A 26 -9.80 4.10 -5.27
N GLN A 27 -8.56 3.61 -5.13
CA GLN A 27 -7.99 2.65 -6.09
C GLN A 27 -8.57 1.24 -5.97
N VAL A 28 -9.09 0.85 -4.80
CA VAL A 28 -9.83 -0.41 -4.64
C VAL A 28 -11.34 -0.24 -4.85
N GLY A 29 -11.79 0.91 -5.36
CA GLY A 29 -13.18 1.16 -5.73
C GLY A 29 -14.13 1.41 -4.55
N ILE A 30 -13.60 1.73 -3.37
CA ILE A 30 -14.38 2.15 -2.21
C ILE A 30 -14.55 3.67 -2.26
N ALA A 31 -15.81 4.12 -2.30
CA ALA A 31 -16.14 5.54 -2.29
C ALA A 31 -15.70 6.19 -0.97
N MET A 32 -14.93 7.26 -1.09
CA MET A 32 -14.47 8.09 0.02
C MET A 32 -14.20 9.50 -0.52
N ASP A 33 -14.63 10.51 0.22
CA ASP A 33 -14.34 11.90 -0.15
C ASP A 33 -12.84 12.20 0.07
N PRO A 34 -12.23 13.04 -0.78
CA PRO A 34 -10.86 13.49 -0.56
C PRO A 34 -10.72 14.15 0.81
N PRO A 35 -9.67 13.84 1.58
CA PRO A 35 -9.40 14.52 2.83
C PRO A 35 -8.95 15.94 2.50
N VAL A 36 -9.79 16.92 2.79
CA VAL A 36 -9.48 18.34 2.58
C VAL A 36 -9.49 19.03 3.93
N GLY A 37 -8.45 19.83 4.18
CA GLY A 37 -8.32 20.63 5.40
C GLY A 37 -7.35 20.04 6.43
N GLU A 38 -6.89 20.94 7.32
CA GLU A 38 -5.83 20.67 8.28
C GLU A 38 -6.33 19.74 9.40
N VAL A 39 -5.58 18.67 9.66
CA VAL A 39 -5.82 17.76 10.79
C VAL A 39 -4.66 17.90 11.76
N THR A 40 -4.96 18.32 12.99
CA THR A 40 -3.96 18.72 13.99
C THR A 40 -3.35 17.57 14.79
N ASP A 41 -3.80 16.32 14.59
CA ASP A 41 -3.40 15.19 15.44
C ASP A 41 -3.09 13.92 14.62
N HIS A 42 -1.90 13.89 14.02
CA HIS A 42 -1.38 12.69 13.36
C HIS A 42 0.01 12.31 13.89
N PRO A 43 0.26 11.00 14.09
CA PRO A 43 1.58 10.54 14.48
C PRO A 43 2.59 10.83 13.38
N GLU A 44 3.72 11.45 13.72
CA GLU A 44 4.79 11.76 12.77
C GLU A 44 5.32 10.48 12.09
N PRO A 45 5.73 10.58 10.81
CA PRO A 45 6.39 9.46 10.14
C PRO A 45 7.67 9.06 10.90
N SER A 46 7.87 7.76 11.08
CA SER A 46 9.02 7.24 11.83
C SER A 46 9.96 6.45 10.94
N PRO A 47 11.28 6.46 11.19
CA PRO A 47 12.22 5.64 10.43
C PRO A 47 11.98 4.14 10.68
N ALA A 48 12.15 3.34 9.63
CA ALA A 48 12.24 1.89 9.69
C ALA A 48 13.71 1.44 9.74
N PHE A 49 13.95 0.24 10.25
CA PHE A 49 15.29 -0.35 10.39
C PHE A 49 16.01 -0.61 9.05
N ASP A 50 15.32 -0.50 7.92
CA ASP A 50 15.83 -0.72 6.56
C ASP A 50 16.06 0.58 5.77
N GLY A 51 16.15 1.72 6.47
CA GLY A 51 16.38 3.03 5.84
C GLY A 51 15.13 3.62 5.16
N ARG A 52 13.95 3.02 5.36
CA ARG A 52 12.67 3.54 4.88
C ARG A 52 11.98 4.39 5.93
N MET A 53 10.92 5.10 5.53
CA MET A 53 10.01 5.80 6.43
C MET A 53 8.69 5.03 6.56
N ARG A 54 8.13 5.03 7.76
CA ARG A 54 6.79 4.49 8.08
C ARG A 54 5.83 5.65 8.19
N TYR A 55 4.79 5.61 7.37
CA TYR A 55 3.71 6.58 7.38
C TYR A 55 2.47 5.91 7.97
N PRO A 56 1.97 6.39 9.12
CA PRO A 56 0.70 5.90 9.66
C PRO A 56 -0.43 6.40 8.77
N ALA A 57 -1.30 5.49 8.35
CA ALA A 57 -2.47 5.78 7.52
C ALA A 57 -3.68 5.02 8.05
N MET A 58 -4.83 5.69 8.12
CA MET A 58 -6.11 5.05 8.44
C MET A 58 -6.85 4.76 7.14
N VAL A 59 -7.14 3.49 6.90
CA VAL A 59 -7.86 3.03 5.71
C VAL A 59 -9.24 2.52 6.15
N PRO A 60 -10.34 2.87 5.46
CA PRO A 60 -11.66 2.30 5.74
C PRO A 60 -11.61 0.77 5.73
N ARG A 61 -12.30 0.12 6.68
CA ARG A 61 -12.26 -1.33 6.85
C ARG A 61 -12.54 -2.11 5.54
N PRO A 62 -13.56 -1.77 4.73
CA PRO A 62 -13.81 -2.45 3.47
C PRO A 62 -12.64 -2.39 2.48
N ALA A 63 -11.96 -1.23 2.41
CA ALA A 63 -10.78 -1.08 1.55
C ALA A 63 -9.59 -1.88 2.09
N ALA A 64 -9.42 -1.91 3.42
CA ALA A 64 -8.39 -2.73 4.05
C ALA A 64 -8.60 -4.23 3.78
N ASP A 65 -9.83 -4.72 3.85
CA ASP A 65 -10.16 -6.13 3.57
C ASP A 65 -9.80 -6.50 2.11
N LEU A 66 -10.14 -5.64 1.13
CA LEU A 66 -9.75 -5.85 -0.27
C LEU A 66 -8.22 -5.87 -0.47
N VAL A 67 -7.50 -4.98 0.22
CA VAL A 67 -6.02 -4.96 0.18
C VAL A 67 -5.43 -6.22 0.80
N ILE A 68 -6.01 -6.74 1.88
CA ILE A 68 -5.60 -8.00 2.51
C ILE A 68 -5.80 -9.16 1.55
N GLU A 69 -6.99 -9.30 0.97
CA GLU A 69 -7.30 -10.34 0.00
C GLU A 69 -6.34 -10.30 -1.20
N LEU A 70 -6.05 -9.10 -1.71
CA LEU A 70 -5.11 -8.91 -2.82
C LEU A 70 -3.69 -9.32 -2.45
N ALA A 71 -3.24 -8.93 -1.25
CA ALA A 71 -1.91 -9.28 -0.75
C ALA A 71 -1.75 -10.80 -0.59
N ASP A 72 -2.78 -11.47 -0.07
CA ASP A 72 -2.77 -12.92 0.13
C ASP A 72 -2.83 -13.68 -1.19
N ALA A 73 -3.70 -13.27 -2.13
CA ALA A 73 -3.79 -13.86 -3.46
C ALA A 73 -2.46 -13.78 -4.24
N ARG A 74 -1.70 -12.69 -4.05
CA ARG A 74 -0.40 -12.45 -4.70
C ARG A 74 0.78 -12.98 -3.91
N GLY A 75 0.57 -13.41 -2.66
CA GLY A 75 1.65 -13.81 -1.76
C GLY A 75 2.61 -12.67 -1.39
N VAL A 76 2.15 -11.42 -1.35
CA VAL A 76 2.94 -10.22 -1.00
C VAL A 76 2.44 -9.63 0.33
N THR A 77 3.06 -8.56 0.83
CA THR A 77 2.58 -7.86 2.03
C THR A 77 1.52 -6.80 1.69
N MET A 78 0.65 -6.46 2.65
CA MET A 78 -0.26 -5.31 2.49
C MET A 78 0.49 -4.02 2.18
N GLY A 79 1.66 -3.83 2.80
CA GLY A 79 2.51 -2.66 2.54
C GLY A 79 3.04 -2.61 1.11
N ASP A 80 3.36 -3.76 0.50
CA ASP A 80 3.75 -3.80 -0.92
C ASP A 80 2.55 -3.48 -1.82
N VAL A 81 1.34 -3.96 -1.50
CA VAL A 81 0.11 -3.58 -2.25
C VAL A 81 -0.14 -2.08 -2.16
N VAL A 82 -0.14 -1.50 -0.95
CA VAL A 82 -0.33 -0.04 -0.77
C VAL A 82 0.73 0.75 -1.53
N THR A 83 1.99 0.30 -1.49
CA THR A 83 3.08 0.95 -2.23
C THR A 83 2.88 0.84 -3.74
N GLU A 84 2.43 -0.31 -4.25
CA GLU A 84 2.12 -0.53 -5.66
C GLU A 84 0.99 0.40 -6.13
N LEU A 85 -0.10 0.50 -5.37
CA LEU A 85 -1.22 1.40 -5.65
C LEU A 85 -0.78 2.87 -5.70
N ALA A 86 0.00 3.30 -4.70
CA ALA A 86 0.57 4.64 -4.67
C ALA A 86 1.50 4.89 -5.86
N CYS A 87 2.40 3.96 -6.17
CA CYS A 87 3.30 4.06 -7.31
C CYS A 87 2.54 4.12 -8.65
N ALA A 88 1.47 3.32 -8.82
CA ALA A 88 0.62 3.33 -10.00
C ALA A 88 -0.04 4.70 -10.23
N ARG A 89 -0.50 5.38 -9.15
CA ARG A 89 -1.08 6.74 -9.23
C ARG A 89 -0.12 7.77 -9.84
N PHE A 90 1.18 7.58 -9.64
CA PHE A 90 2.22 8.52 -10.04
C PHE A 90 3.07 8.03 -11.22
N GLY A 91 2.75 6.88 -11.81
CA GLY A 91 3.55 6.28 -12.88
C GLY A 91 4.98 5.89 -12.45
N VAL A 92 5.20 5.64 -11.16
CA VAL A 92 6.51 5.22 -10.63
C VAL A 92 6.63 3.70 -10.74
N PRO A 93 7.68 3.15 -11.39
CA PRO A 93 7.88 1.71 -11.43
C PRO A 93 8.08 1.13 -10.03
N PHE A 94 7.37 0.05 -9.72
CA PHE A 94 7.49 -0.65 -8.44
C PHE A 94 7.31 -2.15 -8.62
N THR A 95 8.14 -2.94 -7.93
CA THR A 95 8.06 -4.39 -7.92
C THR A 95 7.78 -4.86 -6.50
N ALA A 96 6.60 -5.43 -6.28
CA ALA A 96 6.21 -6.00 -5.00
C ALA A 96 7.09 -7.21 -4.64
N ARG A 97 7.35 -7.40 -3.35
CA ARG A 97 8.17 -8.52 -2.87
C ARG A 97 7.28 -9.69 -2.50
N VAL A 98 7.52 -10.83 -3.13
CA VAL A 98 6.82 -12.08 -2.79
C VAL A 98 7.39 -12.65 -1.50
N LYS A 99 6.50 -13.03 -0.58
CA LYS A 99 6.83 -13.69 0.69
C LYS A 99 7.61 -14.98 0.38
N LYS A 100 8.69 -15.23 1.12
CA LYS A 100 9.52 -16.45 0.99
C LYS A 100 8.68 -17.73 0.98
N LYS A 101 7.71 -17.85 1.90
CA LYS A 101 6.79 -19.01 1.97
C LYS A 101 5.96 -19.21 0.69
N SER A 102 5.53 -18.11 0.05
CA SER A 102 4.78 -18.16 -1.20
C SER A 102 5.65 -18.58 -2.38
N LEU A 103 6.92 -18.17 -2.40
CA LEU A 103 7.91 -18.66 -3.37
C LEU A 103 8.15 -20.16 -3.20
N GLU A 104 8.41 -20.62 -1.97
CA GLU A 104 8.63 -22.03 -1.65
C GLU A 104 7.45 -22.91 -2.06
N ALA A 105 6.22 -22.48 -1.74
CA ALA A 105 5.00 -23.18 -2.14
C ALA A 105 4.81 -23.26 -3.67
N SER A 106 5.21 -22.21 -4.40
CA SER A 106 5.12 -22.17 -5.86
C SER A 106 6.14 -23.12 -6.50
N THR A 107 7.40 -23.09 -6.05
CA THR A 107 8.45 -24.00 -6.52
C THR A 107 8.09 -25.46 -6.26
N ALA A 108 7.55 -25.77 -5.08
CA ALA A 108 7.12 -27.13 -4.73
C ALA A 108 5.94 -27.62 -5.60
N ARG A 109 5.06 -26.72 -6.04
CA ARG A 109 3.95 -27.05 -6.95
C ARG A 109 4.45 -27.32 -8.37
N SER A 110 5.33 -26.46 -8.89
CA SER A 110 5.94 -26.65 -10.21
C SER A 110 6.76 -27.94 -10.30
N ALA A 111 7.49 -28.29 -9.24
CA ALA A 111 8.25 -29.54 -9.17
C ALA A 111 7.35 -30.79 -9.23
N ARG A 112 6.13 -30.73 -8.68
CA ARG A 112 5.15 -31.84 -8.77
C ARG A 112 4.50 -31.93 -10.15
N GLN A 113 4.29 -30.80 -10.82
CA GLN A 113 3.67 -30.76 -12.14
C GLN A 113 4.64 -31.13 -13.27
N GLY A 114 5.94 -30.90 -13.12
CA GLY A 114 6.97 -31.35 -14.07
C GLY A 114 7.46 -32.79 -13.85
N ALA A 115 6.99 -33.46 -12.80
CA ALA A 115 7.29 -34.85 -12.48
C ALA A 115 6.13 -35.81 -12.79
N ALA A 116 5.05 -35.31 -13.37
CA ALA A 116 3.88 -36.05 -13.85
C ALA A 116 3.85 -36.03 -15.38
#